data_AF-A0A964C3S9-F1
#
_entry.id   AF-A0A964C3S9-F1
#
_cell.length_a   1.000
_cell.length_b   1.000
_cell.length_c   1.000
_cell.angle_alpha   90.00
_cell.angle_beta   90.00
_cell.angle_gamma   90.00
#
_symmetry.space_group_name_H-M   'P 1'
#
loop_
_entity.id
_entity.type
_entity.pdbx_description
1 polymer ?
#
loop_
_entity_poly.entity_id
_entity_poly.type
_entity_poly.pdbx_seq_one_letter_code
_entity_poly.pdbx_strand_id
1 'polypeptide(L)'
;MTKFPHDQFAKEYLQELLSPLGQVETSKAVTAEVREIDVWFQPTSSEAEYLQSLGLLGQVAATIAVIEPFRNPVNTEEIFSCVVKLLNSRAQLGRVANREDQRLKERQLPTLWILTPTASELLLDSFGFRAPEESEGWGKGVYFLTEVWRVGLIAIHQLPRGPQTMWLRMLGRGRVQEQAIAELSALPVDNPLRTNALQLLYILQANLQANTPPIPARDDEDQELVMAIAPLFQQHLEAAKQQGQEEGREQGREQGREEGQRMILESFLQVRFGELDPRTVALILPISALAVAEFTLLLVQLSTLPAGQNEHQQVQNLLAQKVLEKSFIQSGQLEELPVNLIPNLLALSPDNLSSLLAELPQLSIEELMARLAQSLT
;
A
#
# COMPACT_ATOMS: atom_id res chain seq x y z
N MET A 1 -3.16 -12.25 -22.38
CA MET A 1 -3.12 -13.71 -22.17
C MET A 1 -1.66 -14.11 -22.14
N THR A 2 -1.18 -14.56 -20.99
CA THR A 2 0.25 -14.86 -20.78
C THR A 2 0.53 -16.33 -21.13
N LYS A 3 1.59 -16.59 -21.90
CA LYS A 3 1.99 -17.94 -22.33
C LYS A 3 2.54 -18.80 -21.17
N PHE A 4 3.10 -18.16 -20.13
CA PHE A 4 3.65 -18.80 -18.94
C PHE A 4 3.08 -18.16 -17.65
N PRO A 5 1.82 -18.45 -17.26
CA PRO A 5 1.15 -17.76 -16.16
C PRO A 5 1.87 -17.88 -14.81
N HIS A 6 2.42 -19.05 -14.50
CA HIS A 6 3.14 -19.29 -13.24
C HIS A 6 4.47 -18.53 -13.15
N ASP A 7 5.20 -18.42 -14.26
CA ASP A 7 6.45 -17.66 -14.33
C ASP A 7 6.19 -16.17 -14.11
N GLN A 8 5.19 -15.62 -14.81
CA GLN A 8 4.77 -14.24 -14.65
C GLN A 8 4.29 -13.95 -13.22
N PHE A 9 3.46 -14.83 -12.66
CA PHE A 9 3.00 -14.72 -11.28
C PHE A 9 4.18 -14.69 -10.31
N ALA A 10 5.14 -15.60 -10.42
CA ALA A 10 6.28 -15.64 -9.51
C ALA A 10 7.11 -14.34 -9.55
N LYS A 11 7.32 -13.77 -10.75
CA LYS A 11 8.05 -12.51 -10.95
C LYS A 11 7.32 -11.32 -10.33
N GLU A 12 6.04 -11.14 -10.68
CA GLU A 12 5.22 -10.04 -10.14
C GLU A 12 5.04 -10.16 -8.62
N TYR A 13 4.85 -11.38 -8.13
CA TYR A 13 4.68 -11.67 -6.70
C TYR A 13 5.93 -11.36 -5.89
N LEU A 14 7.10 -11.83 -6.32
CA LEU A 14 8.36 -11.51 -5.66
C LEU A 14 8.68 -10.02 -5.77
N GLN A 15 8.39 -9.39 -6.91
CA GLN A 15 8.56 -7.96 -7.07
C GLN A 15 7.72 -7.17 -6.07
N GLU A 16 6.44 -7.50 -5.93
CA GLU A 16 5.54 -6.83 -5.01
C GLU A 16 6.00 -6.98 -3.55
N LEU A 17 6.39 -8.18 -3.13
CA LEU A 17 6.84 -8.44 -1.76
C LEU A 17 8.18 -7.76 -1.43
N LEU A 18 9.09 -7.66 -2.40
CA LEU A 18 10.46 -7.17 -2.18
C LEU A 18 10.64 -5.67 -2.43
N SER A 19 9.75 -5.04 -3.19
CA SER A 19 9.86 -3.61 -3.53
C SER A 19 9.96 -2.68 -2.30
N PRO A 20 9.27 -2.94 -1.16
CA PRO A 20 9.45 -2.13 0.04
C PRO A 20 10.85 -2.23 0.68
N LEU A 21 11.59 -3.31 0.41
CA LEU A 21 12.93 -3.56 0.97
C LEU A 21 14.05 -3.02 0.09
N GLY A 22 13.81 -2.82 -1.21
CA GLY A 22 14.87 -2.53 -2.13
C GLY A 22 14.47 -2.45 -3.59
N GLN A 23 15.48 -2.32 -4.44
CA GLN A 23 15.31 -2.32 -5.87
C GLN A 23 15.09 -3.76 -6.36
N VAL A 24 14.03 -3.95 -7.13
CA VAL A 24 13.74 -5.23 -7.80
C VAL A 24 13.75 -5.00 -9.32
N GLU A 25 14.47 -5.85 -10.04
CA GLU A 25 14.43 -5.91 -11.51
C GLU A 25 14.00 -7.32 -11.92
N THR A 26 12.92 -7.42 -12.69
CA THR A 26 12.44 -8.69 -13.27
C THR A 26 12.96 -8.85 -14.70
N SER A 27 13.22 -10.09 -15.12
CA SER A 27 13.76 -10.39 -16.47
C SER A 27 15.03 -9.58 -16.83
N LYS A 28 15.94 -9.45 -15.86
CA LYS A 28 17.17 -8.64 -16.02
C LYS A 28 18.14 -9.34 -16.98
N ALA A 29 18.45 -8.69 -18.10
CA ALA A 29 19.37 -9.22 -19.10
C ALA A 29 20.83 -9.28 -18.61
N VAL A 30 21.50 -10.40 -18.86
CA VAL A 30 22.88 -10.68 -18.44
C VAL A 30 23.65 -11.27 -19.62
N THR A 31 24.58 -10.49 -20.19
CA THR A 31 25.47 -10.77 -21.35
C THR A 31 24.87 -10.69 -22.77
N ALA A 32 25.71 -10.89 -23.80
CA ALA A 32 25.42 -10.66 -25.23
C ALA A 32 24.61 -11.80 -25.90
N GLU A 33 24.73 -13.04 -25.39
CA GLU A 33 23.68 -14.05 -25.59
C GLU A 33 22.67 -13.80 -24.46
N VAL A 34 21.56 -13.12 -24.77
CA VAL A 34 20.62 -12.59 -23.75
C VAL A 34 20.09 -13.74 -22.89
N ARG A 35 20.64 -13.89 -21.68
CA ARG A 35 20.07 -14.69 -20.59
C ARG A 35 19.44 -13.75 -19.59
N GLU A 36 18.23 -14.06 -19.14
CA GLU A 36 17.51 -13.22 -18.18
C GLU A 36 17.56 -13.84 -16.79
N ILE A 37 17.80 -13.01 -15.78
CA ILE A 37 17.53 -13.33 -14.39
C ILE A 37 16.06 -13.05 -14.11
N ASP A 38 15.37 -14.01 -13.52
CA ASP A 38 13.94 -13.86 -13.27
C ASP A 38 13.66 -12.72 -12.27
N VAL A 39 14.38 -12.69 -11.15
CA VAL A 39 14.31 -11.61 -10.16
C VAL A 39 15.70 -11.27 -9.64
N TRP A 40 16.15 -10.05 -9.92
CA TRP A 40 17.32 -9.43 -9.29
C TRP A 40 16.83 -8.51 -8.17
N PHE A 41 17.32 -8.72 -6.96
CA PHE A 41 16.96 -7.92 -5.80
C PHE A 41 18.20 -7.30 -5.15
N GLN A 42 18.13 -5.99 -4.86
CA GLN A 42 19.14 -5.24 -4.15
C GLN A 42 18.51 -4.48 -2.98
N PRO A 43 18.80 -4.86 -1.72
CA PRO A 43 18.22 -4.19 -0.57
C PRO A 43 18.73 -2.75 -0.44
N THR A 44 17.82 -1.82 -0.17
CA THR A 44 18.12 -0.41 0.14
C THR A 44 17.62 0.00 1.53
N SER A 45 16.66 -0.75 2.07
CA SER A 45 16.15 -0.64 3.43
C SER A 45 16.51 -1.89 4.24
N SER A 46 16.51 -1.76 5.56
CA SER A 46 16.68 -2.87 6.51
C SER A 46 15.62 -2.82 7.60
N GLU A 47 14.39 -2.43 7.22
CA GLU A 47 13.25 -2.35 8.12
C GLU A 47 12.94 -3.72 8.73
N ALA A 48 13.33 -3.89 10.00
CA ALA A 48 13.33 -5.18 10.66
C ALA A 48 11.92 -5.78 10.79
N GLU A 49 10.91 -4.95 11.01
CA GLU A 49 9.52 -5.40 11.16
C GLU A 49 8.97 -5.95 9.83
N TYR A 50 9.22 -5.26 8.72
CA TYR A 50 8.82 -5.75 7.40
C TYR A 50 9.57 -7.03 7.01
N LEU A 51 10.89 -7.10 7.26
CA LEU A 51 11.68 -8.32 7.04
C LEU A 51 11.13 -9.51 7.85
N GLN A 52 10.77 -9.29 9.11
CA GLN A 52 10.16 -10.33 9.96
C GLN A 52 8.78 -10.76 9.45
N SER A 53 8.00 -9.84 8.90
CA SER A 53 6.69 -10.15 8.30
C SER A 53 6.80 -11.08 7.08
N LEU A 54 7.92 -11.04 6.36
CA LEU A 54 8.22 -11.92 5.22
C LEU A 54 8.86 -13.26 5.63
N GLY A 55 9.22 -13.45 6.89
CA GLY A 55 9.83 -14.70 7.39
C GLY A 55 11.08 -15.12 6.61
N LEU A 56 11.11 -16.35 6.10
CA LEU A 56 12.22 -16.91 5.32
C LEU A 56 12.52 -16.11 4.05
N LEU A 57 11.50 -15.51 3.40
CA LEU A 57 11.75 -14.61 2.25
C LEU A 57 12.49 -13.34 2.69
N GLY A 58 12.19 -12.83 3.90
CA GLY A 58 12.94 -11.73 4.50
C GLY A 58 14.42 -12.09 4.76
N GLN A 59 14.69 -13.32 5.21
CA GLN A 59 16.07 -13.81 5.37
C GLN A 59 16.81 -13.91 4.03
N VAL A 60 16.15 -14.39 2.98
CA VAL A 60 16.66 -14.41 1.59
C VAL A 60 17.00 -12.99 1.10
N ALA A 61 16.15 -12.02 1.44
CA ALA A 61 16.26 -10.61 1.09
C ALA A 61 17.23 -9.80 1.99
N ALA A 62 17.94 -10.43 2.92
CA ALA A 62 18.90 -9.71 3.78
C ALA A 62 20.15 -9.22 3.02
N THR A 63 20.42 -9.76 1.83
CA THR A 63 21.55 -9.38 0.96
C THR A 63 21.08 -9.28 -0.50
N ILE A 64 21.96 -8.83 -1.39
CA ILE A 64 21.68 -8.85 -2.84
C ILE A 64 21.37 -10.29 -3.24
N ALA A 65 20.25 -10.49 -3.94
CA ALA A 65 19.74 -11.81 -4.29
C ALA A 65 19.45 -11.93 -5.79
N VAL A 66 19.82 -13.07 -6.37
CA VAL A 66 19.36 -13.55 -7.67
C VAL A 66 18.37 -14.68 -7.36
N ILE A 67 17.09 -14.50 -7.67
CA ILE A 67 16.05 -15.46 -7.32
C ILE A 67 15.49 -16.06 -8.61
N GLU A 68 15.51 -17.39 -8.68
CA GLU A 68 15.12 -18.18 -9.85
C GLU A 68 14.03 -19.18 -9.41
N PRO A 69 12.74 -18.79 -9.54
CA PRO A 69 11.62 -19.65 -9.17
C PRO A 69 11.25 -20.63 -10.29
N PHE A 70 11.17 -21.92 -9.95
CA PHE A 70 10.77 -22.97 -10.88
C PHE A 70 9.38 -23.50 -10.56
N ARG A 71 8.52 -23.65 -11.59
CA ARG A 71 7.26 -24.39 -11.45
C ARG A 71 7.46 -25.90 -11.46
N ASN A 72 8.54 -26.42 -12.05
CA ASN A 72 8.82 -27.86 -12.07
C ASN A 72 10.07 -28.16 -11.22
N PRO A 73 10.25 -29.41 -10.74
CA PRO A 73 11.47 -29.81 -10.07
C PRO A 73 12.68 -29.49 -10.95
N VAL A 74 13.66 -28.78 -10.37
CA VAL A 74 14.83 -28.32 -11.11
C VAL A 74 15.72 -29.49 -11.50
N ASN A 75 16.30 -29.45 -12.68
CA ASN A 75 17.28 -30.44 -13.15
C ASN A 75 18.72 -29.87 -13.16
N THR A 76 19.69 -30.74 -13.42
CA THR A 76 21.13 -30.40 -13.43
C THR A 76 21.46 -29.24 -14.37
N GLU A 77 20.93 -29.23 -15.59
CA GLU A 77 21.21 -28.17 -16.58
C GLU A 77 20.61 -26.84 -16.17
N GLU A 78 19.42 -26.85 -15.56
CA GLU A 78 18.78 -25.65 -15.02
C GLU A 78 19.59 -25.06 -13.85
N ILE A 79 20.11 -25.89 -12.94
CA ILE A 79 21.00 -25.43 -11.87
C ILE A 79 22.26 -24.78 -12.47
N PHE A 80 22.92 -25.43 -13.44
CA PHE A 80 24.09 -24.84 -14.09
C PHE A 80 23.76 -23.53 -14.82
N SER A 81 22.60 -23.46 -15.47
CA SER A 81 22.12 -22.23 -16.10
C SER A 81 22.01 -21.10 -15.07
N CYS A 82 21.41 -21.35 -13.91
CA CYS A 82 21.31 -20.39 -12.81
C CYS A 82 22.69 -19.95 -12.29
N VAL A 83 23.62 -20.90 -12.13
CA VAL A 83 25.00 -20.60 -11.70
C VAL A 83 25.71 -19.72 -12.73
N VAL A 84 25.52 -19.95 -14.04
CA VAL A 84 26.09 -19.07 -15.07
C VAL A 84 25.52 -17.65 -14.97
N LYS A 85 24.21 -17.50 -14.71
CA LYS A 85 23.60 -16.17 -14.48
C LYS A 85 24.27 -15.47 -13.28
N LEU A 86 24.45 -16.17 -12.15
CA LEU A 86 25.15 -15.64 -10.98
C LEU A 86 26.57 -15.18 -11.31
N LEU A 87 27.37 -16.03 -11.95
CA LEU A 87 28.76 -15.73 -12.29
C LEU A 87 28.88 -14.55 -13.25
N ASN A 88 27.98 -14.46 -14.24
CA ASN A 88 27.95 -13.33 -15.17
C ASN A 88 27.58 -12.02 -14.46
N SER A 89 26.61 -12.04 -13.55
CA SER A 89 26.25 -10.86 -12.74
C SER A 89 27.40 -10.43 -11.83
N ARG A 90 28.11 -11.37 -11.21
CA ARG A 90 29.33 -11.08 -10.43
C ARG A 90 30.41 -10.45 -11.31
N ALA A 91 30.62 -10.97 -12.52
CA ALA A 91 31.58 -10.41 -13.46
C ALA A 91 31.20 -8.98 -13.87
N GLN A 92 29.91 -8.71 -14.09
CA GLN A 92 29.41 -7.36 -14.40
C GLN A 92 29.63 -6.39 -13.24
N LEU A 93 29.27 -6.77 -12.00
CA LEU A 93 29.54 -5.98 -10.80
C LEU A 93 31.03 -5.70 -10.63
N GLY A 94 31.88 -6.71 -10.84
CA GLY A 94 33.34 -6.56 -10.80
C GLY A 94 33.86 -5.55 -11.83
N ARG A 95 33.32 -5.53 -13.05
CA ARG A 95 33.68 -4.53 -14.07
C ARG A 95 33.27 -3.12 -13.65
N VAL A 96 32.09 -2.94 -13.06
CA VAL A 96 31.62 -1.64 -12.56
C VAL A 96 32.52 -1.16 -11.42
N ALA A 97 32.74 -2.00 -10.41
CA ALA A 97 33.59 -1.67 -9.26
C ALA A 97 35.03 -1.33 -9.68
N ASN A 98 35.62 -2.08 -10.61
CA ASN A 98 36.96 -1.78 -11.14
C ASN A 98 37.02 -0.45 -11.89
N ARG A 99 35.96 -0.05 -12.61
CA ARG A 99 35.90 1.25 -13.29
C ARG A 99 35.80 2.41 -12.30
N GLU A 100 35.20 2.16 -11.14
CA GLU A 100 35.01 3.14 -10.06
C GLU A 100 36.15 3.10 -9.02
N ASP A 101 37.20 2.29 -9.24
CA ASP A 101 38.31 2.03 -8.30
C ASP A 101 37.83 1.62 -6.90
N GLN A 102 36.76 0.83 -6.85
CA GLN A 102 36.17 0.32 -5.62
C GLN A 102 36.38 -1.18 -5.47
N ARG A 103 36.59 -1.63 -4.23
CA ARG A 103 36.60 -3.06 -3.89
C ARG A 103 35.21 -3.48 -3.41
N LEU A 104 34.63 -4.48 -4.07
CA LEU A 104 33.37 -5.08 -3.65
C LEU A 104 33.52 -5.72 -2.26
N LYS A 105 32.63 -5.34 -1.34
CA LYS A 105 32.43 -5.98 -0.04
C LYS A 105 31.59 -7.25 -0.21
N GLU A 106 31.71 -8.20 0.71
CA GLU A 106 30.93 -9.45 0.68
C GLU A 106 29.42 -9.22 0.61
N ARG A 107 28.91 -8.20 1.33
CA ARG A 107 27.48 -7.81 1.30
C ARG A 107 27.01 -7.28 -0.06
N GLN A 108 27.94 -6.86 -0.92
CA GLN A 108 27.67 -6.38 -2.28
C GLN A 108 27.77 -7.51 -3.32
N LEU A 109 28.14 -8.73 -2.90
CA LEU A 109 28.07 -9.89 -3.77
C LEU A 109 26.65 -10.47 -3.72
N PRO A 110 26.08 -10.87 -4.87
CA PRO A 110 24.79 -11.53 -4.92
C PRO A 110 24.87 -12.98 -4.41
N THR A 111 23.79 -13.43 -3.77
CA THR A 111 23.52 -14.85 -3.49
C THR A 111 22.47 -15.35 -4.49
N LEU A 112 22.72 -16.49 -5.12
CA LEU A 112 21.72 -17.17 -5.95
C LEU A 112 20.79 -18.01 -5.08
N TRP A 113 19.49 -17.89 -5.30
CA TRP A 113 18.43 -18.65 -4.65
C TRP A 113 17.58 -19.36 -5.69
N ILE A 114 17.69 -20.69 -5.73
CA ILE A 114 16.89 -21.55 -6.60
C ILE A 114 15.67 -22.00 -5.81
N LEU A 115 14.47 -21.57 -6.20
CA LEU A 115 13.23 -22.00 -5.56
C LEU A 115 12.61 -23.12 -6.40
N THR A 116 12.51 -24.32 -5.85
CA THR A 116 12.01 -25.48 -6.59
C THR A 116 10.91 -26.20 -5.80
N PRO A 117 9.83 -26.70 -6.45
CA PRO A 117 8.74 -27.37 -5.74
C PRO A 117 9.25 -28.58 -4.96
N THR A 118 10.11 -29.39 -5.59
CA THR A 118 10.73 -30.56 -4.98
C THR A 118 12.18 -30.72 -5.39
N ALA A 119 13.00 -31.26 -4.49
CA ALA A 119 14.37 -31.65 -4.76
C ALA A 119 14.57 -33.07 -4.22
N SER A 120 15.14 -33.96 -5.04
CA SER A 120 15.48 -35.32 -4.62
C SER A 120 16.81 -35.33 -3.87
N GLU A 121 16.98 -36.28 -2.95
CA GLU A 121 18.26 -36.48 -2.25
C GLU A 121 19.42 -36.70 -3.23
N LEU A 122 19.18 -37.49 -4.29
CA LEU A 122 20.16 -37.73 -5.35
C LEU A 122 20.63 -36.43 -6.04
N LEU A 123 19.72 -35.50 -6.31
CA LEU A 123 20.06 -34.21 -6.92
C LEU A 123 20.85 -33.33 -5.94
N LEU A 124 20.43 -33.28 -4.68
CA LEU A 124 21.11 -32.52 -3.64
C LEU A 124 22.54 -33.04 -3.43
N ASP A 125 22.71 -34.35 -3.31
CA ASP A 125 24.00 -34.99 -3.10
C ASP A 125 24.94 -34.85 -4.31
N SER A 126 24.42 -34.92 -5.55
CA SER A 126 25.25 -34.82 -6.75
C SER A 126 25.90 -33.44 -6.91
N PHE A 127 25.24 -32.38 -6.44
CA PHE A 127 25.79 -31.03 -6.38
C PHE A 127 26.51 -30.71 -5.07
N GLY A 128 26.36 -31.56 -4.05
CA GLY A 128 26.94 -31.32 -2.71
C GLY A 128 26.18 -30.28 -1.89
N PHE A 129 24.88 -30.11 -2.12
CA PHE A 129 24.02 -29.30 -1.27
C PHE A 129 23.93 -29.90 0.14
N ARG A 130 24.05 -29.04 1.15
CA ARG A 130 23.98 -29.42 2.57
C ARG A 130 22.97 -28.55 3.29
N ALA A 131 22.24 -29.15 4.23
CA ALA A 131 21.43 -28.39 5.16
C ALA A 131 22.36 -27.58 6.10
N PRO A 132 22.03 -26.31 6.39
CA PRO A 132 22.79 -25.50 7.34
C PRO A 132 22.64 -26.03 8.77
N GLU A 133 23.50 -25.57 9.68
CA GLU A 133 23.36 -25.91 11.10
C GLU A 133 22.07 -25.31 11.68
N GLU A 134 21.44 -25.99 12.63
CA GLU A 134 20.19 -25.50 13.25
C GLU A 134 20.34 -24.11 13.89
N SER A 135 21.54 -23.80 14.40
CA SER A 135 21.88 -22.49 14.97
C SER A 135 21.82 -21.32 13.98
N GLU A 136 21.88 -21.61 12.67
CA GLU A 136 21.76 -20.58 11.63
C GLU A 136 20.30 -20.20 11.35
N GLY A 137 19.32 -20.96 11.84
CA GLY A 137 17.91 -20.56 11.85
C GLY A 137 17.19 -20.58 10.49
N TRP A 138 17.78 -21.19 9.45
CA TRP A 138 17.16 -21.30 8.11
C TRP A 138 15.98 -22.29 8.07
N GLY A 139 16.02 -23.33 8.90
CA GLY A 139 14.98 -24.35 8.99
C GLY A 139 14.98 -25.38 7.86
N LYS A 140 13.97 -26.26 7.89
CA LYS A 140 13.84 -27.40 6.97
C LYS A 140 13.54 -26.94 5.54
N GLY A 141 14.19 -27.59 4.57
CA GLY A 141 13.96 -27.35 3.14
C GLY A 141 14.90 -26.33 2.51
N VAL A 142 15.84 -25.78 3.30
CA VAL A 142 16.88 -24.85 2.82
C VAL A 142 18.21 -25.58 2.76
N TYR A 143 18.90 -25.45 1.63
CA TYR A 143 20.17 -26.11 1.37
C TYR A 143 21.16 -25.14 0.74
N PHE A 144 22.46 -25.33 1.03
CA PHE A 144 23.53 -24.49 0.49
C PHE A 144 24.64 -25.33 -0.13
N LEU A 145 25.26 -24.78 -1.18
CA LEU A 145 26.63 -25.16 -1.53
C LEU A 145 27.60 -24.46 -0.56
N THR A 146 28.89 -24.84 -0.59
CA THR A 146 29.91 -24.17 0.23
C THR A 146 29.86 -22.64 0.01
N GLU A 147 30.09 -21.87 1.07
CA GLU A 147 29.90 -20.41 1.12
C GLU A 147 30.48 -19.65 -0.10
N VAL A 148 31.63 -20.07 -0.61
CA VAL A 148 32.30 -19.47 -1.78
C VAL A 148 31.40 -19.39 -3.02
N TRP A 149 30.53 -20.37 -3.22
CA TRP A 149 29.59 -20.41 -4.34
C TRP A 149 28.47 -19.38 -4.20
N ARG A 150 28.04 -19.07 -2.97
CA ARG A 150 26.87 -18.23 -2.67
C ARG A 150 25.61 -18.69 -3.42
N VAL A 151 25.35 -20.00 -3.34
CA VAL A 151 24.19 -20.65 -3.94
C VAL A 151 23.39 -21.35 -2.86
N GLY A 152 22.12 -20.93 -2.70
CA GLY A 152 21.10 -21.57 -1.90
C GLY A 152 20.03 -22.21 -2.78
N LEU A 153 19.46 -23.32 -2.31
CA LEU A 153 18.33 -24.02 -2.90
C LEU A 153 17.24 -24.19 -1.85
N ILE A 154 16.01 -23.81 -2.20
CA ILE A 154 14.83 -23.95 -1.35
C ILE A 154 13.88 -24.97 -1.97
N ALA A 155 13.74 -26.12 -1.31
CA ALA A 155 12.82 -27.18 -1.68
C ALA A 155 11.45 -26.92 -1.04
N ILE A 156 10.55 -26.28 -1.78
CA ILE A 156 9.31 -25.69 -1.25
C ILE A 156 8.42 -26.72 -0.53
N HIS A 157 8.29 -27.95 -1.04
CA HIS A 157 7.49 -28.99 -0.38
C HIS A 157 7.99 -29.43 1.02
N GLN A 158 9.23 -29.11 1.38
CA GLN A 158 9.81 -29.45 2.68
C GLN A 158 9.64 -28.32 3.70
N LEU A 159 9.25 -27.13 3.25
CA LEU A 159 9.06 -25.98 4.12
C LEU A 159 7.94 -26.27 5.13
N PRO A 160 8.17 -26.00 6.44
CA PRO A 160 7.15 -26.21 7.47
C PRO A 160 5.93 -25.31 7.21
N ARG A 161 4.74 -25.79 7.55
CA ARG A 161 3.52 -24.98 7.48
C ARG A 161 3.54 -23.87 8.53
N GLY A 162 3.17 -22.65 8.13
CA GLY A 162 3.10 -21.48 9.00
C GLY A 162 3.52 -20.18 8.31
N PRO A 163 3.30 -19.03 8.97
CA PRO A 163 3.52 -17.70 8.39
C PRO A 163 4.97 -17.47 7.97
N GLN A 164 5.95 -18.08 8.67
CA GLN A 164 7.38 -17.92 8.41
C GLN A 164 7.84 -18.41 7.04
N THR A 165 7.08 -19.29 6.38
CA THR A 165 7.43 -19.83 5.05
C THR A 165 6.31 -19.67 4.03
N MET A 166 5.18 -19.09 4.44
CA MET A 166 3.95 -19.00 3.64
C MET A 166 4.21 -18.32 2.29
N TRP A 167 4.93 -17.21 2.29
CA TRP A 167 5.26 -16.45 1.07
C TRP A 167 6.02 -17.31 0.04
N LEU A 168 6.96 -18.16 0.48
CA LEU A 168 7.68 -19.07 -0.43
C LEU A 168 6.83 -20.28 -0.83
N ARG A 169 5.98 -20.81 0.06
CA ARG A 169 5.05 -21.90 -0.26
C ARG A 169 3.97 -21.49 -1.26
N MET A 170 3.66 -20.20 -1.37
CA MET A 170 2.78 -19.65 -2.41
C MET A 170 3.29 -19.92 -3.83
N LEU A 171 4.62 -20.03 -3.99
CA LEU A 171 5.28 -20.36 -5.25
C LEU A 171 5.36 -21.89 -5.49
N GLY A 172 4.80 -22.69 -4.59
CA GLY A 172 4.79 -24.15 -4.64
C GLY A 172 3.75 -24.73 -5.59
N ARG A 173 3.37 -26.00 -5.36
CA ARG A 173 2.40 -26.76 -6.16
C ARG A 173 1.40 -27.53 -5.32
N GLY A 174 0.24 -27.80 -5.93
CA GLY A 174 -0.85 -28.59 -5.34
C GLY A 174 -1.13 -28.18 -3.90
N ARG A 175 -1.22 -29.17 -3.01
CA ARG A 175 -1.53 -28.98 -1.58
C ARG A 175 -0.63 -27.99 -0.84
N VAL A 176 0.63 -27.82 -1.24
CA VAL A 176 1.54 -26.86 -0.59
C VAL A 176 1.11 -25.42 -0.88
N GLN A 177 0.75 -25.15 -2.13
CA GLN A 177 0.25 -23.86 -2.58
C GLN A 177 -1.14 -23.57 -2.02
N GLU A 178 -2.05 -24.55 -2.07
CA GLU A 178 -3.40 -24.43 -1.47
C GLU A 178 -3.36 -24.08 0.02
N GLN A 179 -2.48 -24.73 0.79
CA GLN A 179 -2.32 -24.44 2.21
C GLN A 179 -1.77 -23.02 2.44
N ALA A 180 -0.82 -22.57 1.63
CA ALA A 180 -0.29 -21.21 1.71
C ALA A 180 -1.36 -20.16 1.35
N ILE A 181 -2.22 -20.44 0.36
CA ILE A 181 -3.36 -19.60 -0.01
C ILE A 181 -4.38 -19.51 1.13
N ALA A 182 -4.69 -20.64 1.78
CA ALA A 182 -5.57 -20.66 2.94
C ALA A 182 -5.00 -19.87 4.13
N GLU A 183 -3.69 -19.95 4.36
CA GLU A 183 -3.00 -19.15 5.38
C GLU A 183 -3.01 -17.65 5.04
N LEU A 184 -2.81 -17.29 3.77
CA LEU A 184 -2.89 -15.89 3.31
C LEU A 184 -4.27 -15.29 3.60
N SER A 185 -5.33 -16.09 3.39
CA SER A 185 -6.71 -15.66 3.62
C SER A 185 -7.06 -15.50 5.09
N ALA A 186 -6.29 -16.14 5.99
CA ALA A 186 -6.43 -15.99 7.42
C ALA A 186 -5.70 -14.75 7.98
N LEU A 187 -4.89 -14.05 7.17
CA LEU A 187 -4.29 -12.78 7.58
C LEU A 187 -5.36 -11.69 7.80
N PRO A 188 -5.08 -10.66 8.62
CA PRO A 188 -5.97 -9.52 8.80
C PRO A 188 -6.37 -8.85 7.47
N VAL A 189 -7.59 -8.33 7.37
CA VAL A 189 -8.14 -7.73 6.13
C VAL A 189 -7.43 -6.44 5.76
N ASP A 190 -6.95 -5.72 6.76
CA ASP A 190 -6.17 -4.49 6.66
C ASP A 190 -4.68 -4.74 6.35
N ASN A 191 -4.24 -5.99 6.25
CA ASN A 191 -2.86 -6.30 5.91
C ASN A 191 -2.60 -6.01 4.40
N PRO A 192 -1.74 -5.04 4.05
CA PRO A 192 -1.50 -4.68 2.65
C PRO A 192 -0.89 -5.83 1.83
N LEU A 193 -0.04 -6.67 2.43
CA LEU A 193 0.55 -7.82 1.76
C LEU A 193 -0.50 -8.87 1.40
N ARG A 194 -1.53 -9.03 2.24
CA ARG A 194 -2.66 -9.91 1.94
C ARG A 194 -3.38 -9.44 0.67
N THR A 195 -3.73 -8.16 0.61
CA THR A 195 -4.46 -7.57 -0.52
C THR A 195 -3.68 -7.71 -1.81
N ASN A 196 -2.40 -7.34 -1.82
CA ASN A 196 -1.57 -7.36 -3.01
C ASN A 196 -1.34 -8.80 -3.52
N ALA A 197 -1.07 -9.74 -2.61
CA ALA A 197 -0.92 -11.15 -2.94
C ALA A 197 -2.22 -11.77 -3.49
N LEU A 198 -3.38 -11.44 -2.93
CA LEU A 198 -4.68 -11.92 -3.42
C LEU A 198 -4.98 -11.39 -4.83
N GLN A 199 -4.63 -10.13 -5.12
CA GLN A 199 -4.79 -9.55 -6.45
C GLN A 199 -3.94 -10.29 -7.50
N LEU A 200 -2.69 -10.63 -7.17
CA LEU A 200 -1.82 -11.38 -8.08
C LEU A 200 -2.29 -12.83 -8.28
N LEU A 201 -2.82 -13.47 -7.23
CA LEU A 201 -3.45 -14.79 -7.34
C LEU A 201 -4.69 -14.76 -8.24
N TYR A 202 -5.47 -13.67 -8.22
CA TYR A 202 -6.59 -13.48 -9.13
C TYR A 202 -6.14 -13.34 -10.59
N ILE A 203 -5.08 -12.56 -10.84
CA ILE A 203 -4.50 -12.43 -12.19
C ILE A 203 -3.99 -13.79 -12.68
N LEU A 204 -3.35 -14.57 -11.81
CA LEU A 204 -2.95 -15.94 -12.11
C LEU A 204 -4.17 -16.80 -12.47
N GLN A 205 -5.22 -16.81 -11.63
CA GLN A 205 -6.44 -17.57 -11.87
C GLN A 205 -7.07 -17.23 -13.22
N ALA A 206 -7.22 -15.95 -13.55
CA ALA A 206 -7.81 -15.51 -14.80
C ALA A 206 -6.98 -15.96 -16.02
N ASN A 207 -5.65 -15.89 -15.92
CA ASN A 207 -4.76 -16.37 -16.96
C ASN A 207 -4.82 -17.90 -17.12
N LEU A 208 -4.92 -18.65 -16.01
CA LEU A 208 -5.07 -20.10 -16.04
C LEU A 208 -6.40 -20.51 -16.68
N GLN A 209 -7.50 -19.86 -16.31
CA GLN A 209 -8.82 -20.08 -16.91
C GLN A 209 -8.82 -19.81 -18.42
N ALA A 210 -8.20 -18.70 -18.84
CA ALA A 210 -8.09 -18.37 -20.26
C ALA A 210 -7.26 -19.41 -21.04
N ASN A 211 -6.23 -19.99 -20.41
CA ASN A 211 -5.35 -20.98 -21.00
C ASN A 211 -5.87 -22.43 -20.86
N THR A 212 -6.98 -22.65 -20.14
CA THR A 212 -7.52 -23.99 -19.89
C THR A 212 -8.09 -24.58 -21.18
N PRO A 213 -7.65 -25.77 -21.61
CA PRO A 213 -8.19 -26.41 -22.81
C PRO A 213 -9.65 -26.85 -22.58
N PRO A 214 -10.48 -27.00 -23.64
CA PRO A 214 -11.90 -27.35 -23.53
C PRO A 214 -12.20 -28.66 -22.80
N ILE A 215 -11.23 -29.58 -22.77
CA ILE A 215 -11.28 -30.84 -22.03
C ILE A 215 -9.98 -30.90 -21.20
N PRO A 216 -9.99 -30.47 -19.94
CA PRO A 216 -8.83 -30.54 -19.07
C PRO A 216 -8.52 -31.99 -18.70
N ALA A 217 -7.25 -32.25 -18.36
CA ALA A 217 -6.85 -33.54 -17.82
C ALA A 217 -7.55 -33.78 -16.47
N ARG A 218 -7.74 -35.06 -16.11
CA ARG A 218 -8.46 -35.41 -14.87
C ARG A 218 -7.75 -34.93 -13.59
N ASP A 219 -6.43 -34.76 -13.66
CA ASP A 219 -5.55 -34.32 -12.56
C ASP A 219 -4.88 -32.98 -12.92
N ASP A 220 -5.64 -32.05 -13.50
CA ASP A 220 -5.14 -30.73 -13.86
C ASP A 220 -4.97 -29.85 -12.61
N GLU A 221 -3.75 -29.78 -12.09
CA GLU A 221 -3.40 -28.94 -10.93
C GLU A 221 -3.77 -27.46 -11.13
N ASP A 222 -3.79 -26.96 -12.37
CA ASP A 222 -4.17 -25.57 -12.63
C ASP A 222 -5.68 -25.39 -12.44
N GLN A 223 -6.48 -26.41 -12.76
CA GLN A 223 -7.92 -26.40 -12.47
C GLN A 223 -8.20 -26.46 -10.97
N GLU A 224 -7.48 -27.30 -10.22
CA GLU A 224 -7.60 -27.36 -8.75
C GLU A 224 -7.25 -26.01 -8.11
N LEU A 225 -6.15 -25.39 -8.55
CA LEU A 225 -5.73 -24.07 -8.10
C LEU A 225 -6.79 -23.00 -8.41
N VAL A 226 -7.37 -23.02 -9.62
CA VAL A 226 -8.44 -22.10 -10.01
C VAL A 226 -9.65 -22.25 -9.08
N MET A 227 -10.04 -23.48 -8.76
CA MET A 227 -11.15 -23.77 -7.85
C MET A 227 -10.85 -23.34 -6.41
N ALA A 228 -9.60 -23.46 -5.96
CA ALA A 228 -9.18 -23.03 -4.63
C ALA A 228 -9.19 -21.49 -4.46
N ILE A 229 -8.84 -20.74 -5.50
CA ILE A 229 -8.75 -19.26 -5.45
C ILE A 229 -10.15 -18.60 -5.53
N ALA A 230 -11.09 -19.18 -6.29
CA ALA A 230 -12.41 -18.58 -6.56
C ALA A 230 -13.21 -18.16 -5.31
N PRO A 231 -13.42 -19.01 -4.29
CA PRO A 231 -14.23 -18.64 -3.12
C PRO A 231 -13.58 -17.50 -2.30
N LEU A 232 -12.24 -17.46 -2.26
CA LEU A 232 -11.49 -16.45 -1.52
C LEU A 232 -11.63 -15.06 -2.17
N PHE A 233 -11.62 -15.02 -3.49
CA PHE A 233 -11.88 -13.79 -4.24
C PHE A 233 -13.29 -13.26 -4.00
N GLN A 234 -14.29 -14.15 -4.02
CA GLN A 234 -15.67 -13.75 -3.76
C GLN A 234 -15.83 -13.14 -2.35
N GLN A 235 -15.22 -13.76 -1.34
CA GLN A 235 -15.22 -13.22 0.02
C GLN A 235 -14.54 -11.85 0.11
N HIS A 236 -13.41 -11.67 -0.57
CA HIS A 236 -12.70 -10.38 -0.62
C HIS A 236 -13.54 -9.29 -1.29
N LEU A 237 -14.20 -9.61 -2.40
CA LEU A 237 -15.06 -8.66 -3.11
C LEU A 237 -16.28 -8.26 -2.28
N GLU A 238 -16.89 -9.22 -1.57
CA GLU A 238 -18.01 -8.96 -0.67
C GLU A 238 -17.60 -8.05 0.50
N ALA A 239 -16.43 -8.29 1.10
CA ALA A 239 -15.88 -7.44 2.16
C ALA A 239 -15.60 -6.01 1.65
N ALA A 240 -14.94 -5.88 0.50
CA ALA A 240 -14.66 -4.58 -0.11
C ALA A 240 -15.96 -3.82 -0.46
N LYS A 241 -16.99 -4.55 -0.94
CA LYS A 241 -18.30 -3.97 -1.23
C LYS A 241 -19.02 -3.50 0.04
N GLN A 242 -18.95 -4.26 1.12
CA GLN A 242 -19.51 -3.85 2.41
C GLN A 242 -18.82 -2.60 2.95
N GLN A 243 -17.49 -2.57 2.93
CA GLN A 243 -16.72 -1.40 3.35
C GLN A 243 -17.07 -0.16 2.50
N GLY A 244 -17.10 -0.29 1.17
CA GLY A 244 -17.49 0.83 0.30
C GLY A 244 -18.94 1.29 0.51
N GLN A 245 -19.85 0.40 0.91
CA GLN A 245 -21.21 0.77 1.30
C GLN A 245 -21.25 1.51 2.63
N GLU A 246 -20.44 1.11 3.60
CA GLU A 246 -20.36 1.76 4.90
C GLU A 246 -19.76 3.16 4.78
N GLU A 247 -18.62 3.29 4.09
CA GLU A 247 -17.98 4.57 3.78
C GLU A 247 -18.94 5.50 3.00
N GLY A 248 -19.60 4.99 1.97
CA GLY A 248 -20.59 5.77 1.21
C GLY A 248 -21.81 6.18 2.04
N ARG A 249 -22.22 5.35 3.01
CA ARG A 249 -23.32 5.67 3.92
C ARG A 249 -22.91 6.71 4.96
N GLU A 250 -21.67 6.67 5.45
CA GLU A 250 -21.13 7.70 6.33
C GLU A 250 -21.00 9.03 5.61
N GLN A 251 -20.38 9.06 4.42
CA GLN A 251 -20.29 10.27 3.60
C GLN A 251 -21.68 10.84 3.26
N GLY A 252 -22.63 9.99 2.88
CA GLY A 252 -24.00 10.44 2.61
C GLY A 252 -24.73 10.98 3.84
N ARG A 253 -24.48 10.42 5.04
CA ARG A 253 -25.01 10.97 6.30
C ARG A 253 -24.38 12.30 6.64
N GLU A 254 -23.07 12.43 6.45
CA GLU A 254 -22.36 13.67 6.71
C GLU A 254 -22.83 14.77 5.76
N GLN A 255 -22.83 14.53 4.45
CA GLN A 255 -23.34 15.50 3.47
C GLN A 255 -24.81 15.87 3.73
N GLY A 256 -25.69 14.90 4.01
CA GLY A 256 -27.08 15.18 4.33
C GLY A 256 -27.26 15.96 5.63
N ARG A 257 -26.38 15.76 6.62
CA ARG A 257 -26.34 16.55 7.86
C ARG A 257 -25.90 17.98 7.55
N GLU A 258 -24.87 18.18 6.73
CA GLU A 258 -24.39 19.50 6.36
C GLU A 258 -25.43 20.30 5.56
N GLU A 259 -26.03 19.69 4.54
CA GLU A 259 -27.12 20.29 3.78
C GLU A 259 -28.34 20.61 4.67
N GLY A 260 -28.65 19.73 5.62
CA GLY A 260 -29.71 19.95 6.61
C GLY A 260 -29.42 21.14 7.54
N GLN A 261 -28.21 21.20 8.12
CA GLN A 261 -27.77 22.31 8.97
C GLN A 261 -27.77 23.64 8.20
N ARG A 262 -27.34 23.62 6.94
CA ARG A 262 -27.39 24.77 6.05
C ARG A 262 -28.80 25.32 5.89
N MET A 263 -29.75 24.47 5.49
CA MET A 263 -31.15 24.87 5.29
C MET A 263 -31.77 25.43 6.58
N ILE A 264 -31.50 24.79 7.72
CA ILE A 264 -31.98 25.26 9.03
C ILE A 264 -31.42 26.65 9.33
N LEU A 265 -30.12 26.86 9.13
CA LEU A 265 -29.48 28.13 9.43
C LEU A 265 -29.94 29.26 8.49
N GLU A 266 -30.00 29.00 7.18
CA GLU A 266 -30.51 29.96 6.19
C GLU A 266 -31.95 30.37 6.54
N SER A 267 -32.83 29.39 6.80
CA SER A 267 -34.22 29.67 7.16
C SER A 267 -34.34 30.43 8.48
N PHE A 268 -33.57 30.04 9.50
CA PHE A 268 -33.56 30.71 10.80
C PHE A 268 -33.16 32.19 10.66
N LEU A 269 -32.08 32.47 9.92
CA LEU A 269 -31.60 33.82 9.72
C LEU A 269 -32.57 34.65 8.88
N GLN A 270 -33.15 34.07 7.82
CA GLN A 270 -34.14 34.76 6.98
C GLN A 270 -35.39 35.17 7.74
N VAL A 271 -35.95 34.25 8.54
CA VAL A 271 -37.17 34.51 9.33
C VAL A 271 -36.94 35.62 10.35
N ARG A 272 -35.74 35.71 10.92
CA ARG A 272 -35.44 36.64 12.01
C ARG A 272 -34.90 37.98 11.55
N PHE A 273 -34.03 37.98 10.54
CA PHE A 273 -33.24 39.14 10.12
C PHE A 273 -33.51 39.57 8.67
N GLY A 274 -34.40 38.89 7.95
CA GLY A 274 -34.75 39.24 6.58
C GLY A 274 -33.76 38.71 5.53
N GLU A 275 -33.66 39.38 4.38
CA GLU A 275 -32.83 38.89 3.27
C GLU A 275 -31.35 38.75 3.67
N LEU A 276 -30.76 37.61 3.27
CA LEU A 276 -29.36 37.31 3.54
C LEU A 276 -28.48 37.91 2.46
N ASP A 277 -27.53 38.75 2.86
CA ASP A 277 -26.54 39.29 1.94
C ASP A 277 -25.51 38.22 1.51
N PRO A 278 -24.81 38.42 0.37
CA PRO A 278 -23.87 37.44 -0.15
C PRO A 278 -22.74 37.04 0.81
N ARG A 279 -22.30 37.92 1.71
CA ARG A 279 -21.25 37.56 2.70
C ARG A 279 -21.79 36.61 3.76
N THR A 280 -23.01 36.87 4.25
CA THR A 280 -23.66 35.96 5.20
C THR A 280 -23.85 34.57 4.58
N VAL A 281 -24.27 34.50 3.31
CA VAL A 281 -24.39 33.22 2.59
C VAL A 281 -23.04 32.50 2.47
N ALA A 282 -21.96 33.21 2.18
CA ALA A 282 -20.61 32.63 2.10
C ALA A 282 -20.16 32.01 3.44
N LEU A 283 -20.50 32.64 4.58
CA LEU A 283 -20.15 32.16 5.92
C LEU A 283 -20.97 30.94 6.36
N ILE A 284 -22.18 30.76 5.85
CA ILE A 284 -23.06 29.63 6.22
C ILE A 284 -22.45 28.29 5.79
N LEU A 285 -21.78 28.23 4.63
CA LEU A 285 -21.24 26.99 4.08
C LEU A 285 -20.26 26.28 5.05
N PRO A 286 -19.18 26.90 5.53
CA PRO A 286 -18.28 26.27 6.49
C PRO A 286 -18.92 25.97 7.87
N ILE A 287 -19.92 26.77 8.28
CA ILE A 287 -20.68 26.59 9.53
C ILE A 287 -21.59 25.36 9.47
N SER A 288 -22.10 25.04 8.29
CA SER A 288 -22.96 23.87 8.08
C SER A 288 -22.21 22.55 8.28
N ALA A 289 -20.88 22.60 8.35
CA ALA A 289 -20.03 21.47 8.66
C ALA A 289 -19.59 21.39 10.15
N LEU A 290 -20.15 22.23 11.03
CA LEU A 290 -19.93 22.13 12.49
C LEU A 290 -20.53 20.86 13.08
N ALA A 291 -19.99 20.39 14.22
CA ALA A 291 -20.62 19.30 14.95
C ALA A 291 -22.03 19.69 15.42
N VAL A 292 -22.94 18.72 15.55
CA VAL A 292 -24.36 18.98 15.88
C VAL A 292 -24.55 19.79 17.16
N ALA A 293 -23.73 19.52 18.19
CA ALA A 293 -23.78 20.26 19.44
C ALA A 293 -23.35 21.73 19.29
N GLU A 294 -22.28 21.98 18.53
CA GLU A 294 -21.76 23.33 18.26
C GLU A 294 -22.73 24.14 17.39
N PHE A 295 -23.31 23.50 16.38
CA PHE A 295 -24.35 24.08 15.53
C PHE A 295 -25.59 24.47 16.36
N THR A 296 -26.02 23.60 17.28
CA THR A 296 -27.15 23.88 18.18
C THR A 296 -26.86 25.07 19.08
N LEU A 297 -25.64 25.13 19.66
CA LEU A 297 -25.21 26.26 20.48
C LEU A 297 -25.19 27.57 19.68
N LEU A 298 -24.73 27.54 18.44
CA LEU A 298 -24.75 28.69 17.54
C LEU A 298 -26.18 29.19 17.29
N LEU A 299 -27.14 28.29 17.03
CA LEU A 299 -28.55 28.69 16.88
C LEU A 299 -29.09 29.37 18.15
N VAL A 300 -28.74 28.88 19.34
CA VAL A 300 -29.09 29.53 20.60
C VAL A 300 -28.46 30.91 20.71
N GLN A 301 -27.17 31.06 20.38
CA GLN A 301 -26.47 32.36 20.41
C GLN A 301 -27.12 33.37 19.45
N LEU A 302 -27.37 32.96 18.19
CA LEU A 302 -28.09 33.77 17.21
C LEU A 302 -29.50 34.13 17.70
N SER A 303 -30.14 33.26 18.48
CA SER A 303 -31.46 33.51 19.04
C SER A 303 -31.50 34.62 20.10
N THR A 304 -30.34 35.03 20.63
CA THR A 304 -30.24 36.09 21.65
C THR A 304 -29.88 37.46 21.07
N LEU A 305 -29.49 37.53 19.79
CA LEU A 305 -29.09 38.80 19.17
C LEU A 305 -30.28 39.75 18.99
N PRO A 306 -30.17 41.04 19.38
CA PRO A 306 -31.27 42.00 19.23
C PRO A 306 -31.58 42.26 17.75
N ALA A 307 -32.86 42.22 17.38
CA ALA A 307 -33.32 42.68 16.07
C ALA A 307 -33.43 44.21 16.09
N GLY A 308 -32.59 44.91 15.33
CA GLY A 308 -32.39 46.36 15.45
C GLY A 308 -31.18 46.89 14.66
N GLN A 309 -30.64 48.06 15.05
CA GLN A 309 -29.50 48.65 14.34
C GLN A 309 -28.25 47.75 14.46
N ASN A 310 -27.59 47.48 13.31
CA ASN A 310 -26.41 46.62 13.15
C ASN A 310 -26.64 45.11 13.29
N GLU A 311 -27.87 44.62 13.18
CA GLU A 311 -28.19 43.18 13.30
C GLU A 311 -27.43 42.29 12.31
N HIS A 312 -27.35 42.69 11.03
CA HIS A 312 -26.59 41.95 10.01
C HIS A 312 -25.08 41.88 10.34
N GLN A 313 -24.50 42.97 10.86
CA GLN A 313 -23.08 42.99 11.24
C GLN A 313 -22.81 42.08 12.44
N GLN A 314 -23.72 42.01 13.41
CA GLN A 314 -23.61 41.11 14.56
C GLN A 314 -23.69 39.64 14.15
N VAL A 315 -24.61 39.31 13.23
CA VAL A 315 -24.71 37.96 12.64
C VAL A 315 -23.42 37.61 11.91
N GLN A 316 -22.92 38.48 11.03
CA GLN A 316 -21.69 38.24 10.29
C GLN A 316 -20.47 38.07 11.22
N ASN A 317 -20.35 38.88 12.27
CA ASN A 317 -19.27 38.76 13.25
C ASN A 317 -19.32 37.40 13.96
N LEU A 318 -20.50 36.96 14.40
CA LEU A 318 -20.66 35.68 15.10
C LEU A 318 -20.39 34.49 14.17
N LEU A 319 -20.88 34.52 12.93
CA LEU A 319 -20.60 33.47 11.95
C LEU A 319 -19.11 33.43 11.61
N ALA A 320 -18.48 34.57 11.34
CA ALA A 320 -17.04 34.66 11.07
C ALA A 320 -16.20 34.14 12.23
N GLN A 321 -16.56 34.49 13.47
CA GLN A 321 -15.92 33.94 14.66
C GLN A 321 -16.01 32.42 14.68
N LYS A 322 -17.19 31.84 14.45
CA LYS A 322 -17.40 30.39 14.48
C LYS A 322 -16.67 29.65 13.37
N VAL A 323 -16.54 30.26 12.19
CA VAL A 323 -15.73 29.72 11.09
C VAL A 323 -14.25 29.64 11.45
N LEU A 324 -13.71 30.71 12.03
CA LEU A 324 -12.31 30.76 12.47
C LEU A 324 -12.07 29.78 13.63
N GLU A 325 -12.97 29.76 14.62
CA GLU A 325 -12.96 28.79 15.71
C GLU A 325 -12.90 27.36 15.16
N LYS A 326 -13.81 26.96 14.27
CA LYS A 326 -13.78 25.62 13.65
C LYS A 326 -12.43 25.28 13.02
N SER A 327 -11.84 26.25 12.32
CA SER A 327 -10.63 26.04 11.52
C SER A 327 -9.35 25.98 12.38
N PHE A 328 -9.35 26.61 13.57
CA PHE A 328 -8.16 26.77 14.40
C PHE A 328 -8.30 26.25 15.85
N ILE A 329 -9.45 25.72 16.26
CA ILE A 329 -9.66 25.08 17.57
C ILE A 329 -8.81 23.81 17.70
N GLN A 330 -8.68 23.00 16.64
CA GLN A 330 -7.95 21.73 16.68
C GLN A 330 -6.43 21.89 16.82
N SER A 331 -5.87 23.07 16.52
CA SER A 331 -4.43 23.35 16.60
C SER A 331 -3.98 23.89 17.97
N GLY A 332 -4.87 24.08 18.94
CA GLY A 332 -4.52 24.58 20.28
C GLY A 332 -4.11 26.06 20.32
N GLN A 333 -4.41 26.83 19.26
CA GLN A 333 -3.96 28.22 19.06
C GLN A 333 -5.00 29.29 19.46
N LEU A 334 -6.05 28.93 20.19
CA LEU A 334 -7.18 29.81 20.50
C LEU A 334 -6.85 31.00 21.42
N GLU A 335 -5.79 30.93 22.22
CA GLU A 335 -5.54 31.96 23.25
C GLU A 335 -5.12 33.32 22.67
N GLU A 336 -4.75 33.41 21.38
CA GLU A 336 -4.33 34.67 20.74
C GLU A 336 -4.79 34.80 19.28
N LEU A 337 -6.11 34.73 18.98
CA LEU A 337 -6.59 35.19 17.66
C LEU A 337 -6.41 36.72 17.57
N PRO A 338 -5.66 37.26 16.58
CA PRO A 338 -5.53 38.70 16.38
C PRO A 338 -6.88 39.43 16.37
N VAL A 339 -6.98 40.51 17.15
CA VAL A 339 -8.21 41.31 17.31
C VAL A 339 -8.80 41.80 15.98
N ASN A 340 -7.96 41.95 14.95
CA ASN A 340 -8.35 42.45 13.63
C ASN A 340 -8.74 41.35 12.61
N LEU A 341 -8.70 40.05 12.97
CA LEU A 341 -8.99 38.97 12.02
C LEU A 341 -10.42 39.01 11.48
N ILE A 342 -11.42 39.09 12.36
CA ILE A 342 -12.83 39.12 11.96
C ILE A 342 -13.14 40.38 11.13
N PRO A 343 -12.73 41.60 11.55
CA PRO A 343 -12.89 42.80 10.72
C PRO A 343 -12.23 42.69 9.35
N ASN A 344 -11.01 42.15 9.27
CA ASN A 344 -10.28 41.98 8.01
C ASN A 344 -10.94 40.96 7.09
N LEU A 345 -11.45 39.86 7.65
CA LEU A 345 -12.17 38.83 6.91
C LEU A 345 -13.48 39.39 6.33
N LEU A 346 -14.24 40.16 7.12
CA LEU A 346 -15.50 40.76 6.71
C LEU A 346 -15.34 41.99 5.79
N ALA A 347 -14.13 42.56 5.71
CA ALA A 347 -13.80 43.63 4.77
C ALA A 347 -13.65 43.15 3.32
N LEU A 348 -13.45 41.84 3.10
CA LEU A 348 -13.33 41.25 1.77
C LEU A 348 -14.60 41.40 0.93
N SER A 349 -14.42 41.36 -0.39
CA SER A 349 -15.55 41.14 -1.31
C SER A 349 -16.14 39.74 -1.09
N PRO A 350 -17.44 39.52 -1.38
CA PRO A 350 -18.06 38.20 -1.23
C PRO A 350 -17.32 37.09 -1.99
N ASP A 351 -16.81 37.38 -3.20
CA ASP A 351 -16.09 36.40 -4.03
C ASP A 351 -14.72 36.04 -3.43
N ASN A 352 -13.98 37.03 -2.93
CA ASN A 352 -12.70 36.81 -2.26
C ASN A 352 -12.91 36.08 -0.92
N LEU A 353 -13.98 36.38 -0.20
CA LEU A 353 -14.36 35.70 1.03
C LEU A 353 -14.66 34.22 0.75
N SER A 354 -15.54 33.90 -0.20
CA SER A 354 -15.84 32.51 -0.57
C SER A 354 -14.59 31.74 -0.99
N SER A 355 -13.71 32.36 -1.79
CA SER A 355 -12.47 31.72 -2.24
C SER A 355 -11.53 31.42 -1.06
N LEU A 356 -11.36 32.39 -0.15
CA LEU A 356 -10.54 32.21 1.03
C LEU A 356 -11.11 31.15 1.98
N LEU A 357 -12.44 31.12 2.17
CA LEU A 357 -13.13 30.15 3.03
C LEU A 357 -12.99 28.70 2.52
N ALA A 358 -12.92 28.49 1.20
CA ALA A 358 -12.70 27.17 0.61
C ALA A 358 -11.30 26.62 0.91
N GLU A 359 -10.29 27.50 1.01
CA GLU A 359 -8.90 27.12 1.28
C GLU A 359 -8.57 27.12 2.78
N LEU A 360 -9.40 27.75 3.60
CA LEU A 360 -9.19 27.93 5.04
C LEU A 360 -8.80 26.65 5.81
N PRO A 361 -9.37 25.45 5.54
CA PRO A 361 -9.00 24.22 6.26
C PRO A 361 -7.54 23.78 6.07
N GLN A 362 -6.86 24.28 5.03
CA GLN A 362 -5.48 23.93 4.69
C GLN A 362 -4.48 25.02 5.06
N LEU A 363 -4.94 26.17 5.57
CA LEU A 363 -4.09 27.32 5.87
C LEU A 363 -3.69 27.34 7.34
N SER A 364 -2.44 27.69 7.60
CA SER A 364 -2.02 28.14 8.93
C SER A 364 -2.52 29.56 9.24
N ILE A 365 -2.54 29.94 10.52
CA ILE A 365 -2.90 31.31 10.93
C ILE A 365 -1.96 32.35 10.30
N GLU A 366 -0.66 32.04 10.19
CA GLU A 366 0.34 32.94 9.60
C GLU A 366 0.07 33.20 8.10
N GLU A 367 -0.26 32.14 7.35
CA GLU A 367 -0.60 32.24 5.93
C GLU A 367 -1.93 32.97 5.71
N LEU A 368 -2.93 32.74 6.56
CA LEU A 368 -4.18 33.48 6.54
C LEU A 368 -3.95 34.98 6.73
N MET A 369 -3.12 35.35 7.71
CA MET A 369 -2.77 36.75 7.98
C MET A 369 -2.01 37.40 6.82
N ALA A 370 -1.06 36.69 6.21
CA ALA A 370 -0.32 37.18 5.05
C ALA A 370 -1.24 37.46 3.86
N ARG A 371 -2.22 36.57 3.59
CA ARG A 371 -3.21 36.75 2.53
C ARG A 371 -4.15 37.90 2.80
N LEU A 372 -4.65 38.02 4.04
CA LEU A 372 -5.50 39.14 4.44
C LEU A 372 -4.78 40.48 4.28
N ALA A 373 -3.50 40.56 4.66
CA ALA A 373 -2.68 41.77 4.48
C ALA A 373 -2.51 42.16 3.00
N GLN A 374 -2.32 41.19 2.10
CA GLN A 374 -2.20 41.44 0.65
C GLN A 374 -3.52 41.86 0.00
N SER A 375 -4.65 41.38 0.52
CA SER A 375 -5.98 41.70 0.00
C SER A 375 -6.54 43.06 0.47
N LEU A 376 -5.92 43.65 1.49
CA LEU A 376 -6.32 44.94 2.10
C LEU A 376 -5.44 46.12 1.66
N THR A 377 -4.36 45.85 0.92
CA THR A 377 -3.52 46.84 0.20
C THR A 377 -3.97 46.97 -1.24
#